data_AF-A0A8T1VQC7-F1
#
_entry.id   AF-A0A8T1VQC7-F1
#
_cell.length_a   1.000
_cell.length_b   1.000
_cell.length_c   1.000
_cell.angle_alpha   90.00
_cell.angle_beta   90.00
_cell.angle_gamma   90.00
#
_symmetry.space_group_name_H-M   'P 1'
#
loop_
_entity.id
_entity.type
_entity.pdbx_description
1 polymer ?
#
loop_
_entity_poly.entity_id
_entity_poly.type
_entity_poly.pdbx_seq_one_letter_code
_entity_poly.pdbx_strand_id
1 'polypeptide(L)'
;MRRLVCHLLPLAGALTASFLLCKLRAHPQEPLASAELEAPVPGLTLLTPLPASCRLQQDALPLTNTLLDRYLPLDLLASPFNVSDVAQALAQSPDWGAIGFALEDAVVATLQCLKLWGAFLLLASVPVVQLLAALSEAALPHVLAAARMGVDWVGAMDPLYQAVAALAALSAAVCIRQGYVHRARVQYVRARRLLELRYRAFVASLSAKWRVAAILLPHALFFALSYEALHWLPTSATDALSSEALCGLLSVGYPLLHSVGVIRRKRLYPTHAKATPPASRPGPTSELMKKFEKISIPDYEWRAVEACLKYWVIWSLAACTVGMLTLFLPAFVTSFFTVPLHVCNLFLVWMHSPFTRGDIALYTLLSPLMSSYANRIHEREAATNAEAEEKTNFLMRMLVSLRVVPERHVHLAKDLWSQGPALFGLLFMFTPGFVASRGCSLMGFGFPAYVTIGVLGEKRTRRYEWWLAYFSVAVTVDYLITAVGREIAWLPLFYHAKLLVMMWLQFPYFQGAERIFNACFSSVFIVPERKDE
;
A
#
# COMPACT_ATOMS: atom_id res chain seq x y z
N MET A 1 9.89 29.18 -16.29
CA MET A 1 10.86 28.67 -17.29
C MET A 1 12.28 29.22 -17.10
N ARG A 2 12.52 30.54 -16.98
CA ARG A 2 13.87 31.11 -16.73
C ARG A 2 14.59 30.52 -15.50
N ARG A 3 13.88 30.27 -14.39
CA ARG A 3 14.43 29.60 -13.19
C ARG A 3 14.74 28.11 -13.36
N LEU A 4 14.01 27.41 -14.24
CA LEU A 4 14.24 26.00 -14.53
C LEU A 4 15.49 25.83 -15.42
N VAL A 5 15.71 26.80 -16.32
CA VAL A 5 16.98 26.94 -17.05
C VAL A 5 18.12 27.35 -16.10
N CYS A 6 17.90 28.26 -15.14
CA CYS A 6 18.92 28.63 -14.15
C CYS A 6 19.27 27.53 -13.14
N HIS A 7 18.39 26.55 -12.88
CA HIS A 7 18.69 25.40 -12.02
C HIS A 7 19.27 24.20 -12.78
N LEU A 8 18.95 24.04 -14.07
CA LEU A 8 19.56 23.01 -14.90
C LEU A 8 20.94 23.41 -15.44
N LEU A 9 21.24 24.71 -15.59
CA LEU A 9 22.56 25.18 -16.02
C LEU A 9 23.70 24.79 -15.07
N PRO A 10 23.61 24.92 -13.74
CA PRO A 10 24.68 24.48 -12.83
C PRO A 10 24.78 22.95 -12.75
N LEU A 11 23.69 22.21 -13.00
CA LEU A 11 23.71 20.74 -13.03
C LEU A 11 24.37 20.22 -14.33
N ALA A 12 24.07 20.84 -15.46
CA ALA A 12 24.76 20.61 -16.73
C ALA A 12 26.21 21.11 -16.70
N GLY A 13 26.49 22.21 -15.97
CA GLY A 13 27.82 22.74 -15.70
C GLY A 13 28.67 21.80 -14.83
N ALA A 14 28.08 21.19 -13.80
CA ALA A 14 28.74 20.20 -12.95
C ALA A 14 29.01 18.88 -13.70
N LEU A 15 28.11 18.47 -14.60
CA LEU A 15 28.29 17.30 -15.46
C LEU A 15 29.38 17.54 -16.53
N THR A 16 29.45 18.73 -17.11
CA THR A 16 30.51 19.09 -18.08
C THR A 16 31.87 19.31 -17.40
N ALA A 17 31.90 19.87 -16.18
CA ALA A 17 33.11 19.98 -15.38
C ALA A 17 33.65 18.59 -14.95
N SER A 18 32.77 17.65 -14.59
CA SER A 18 33.15 16.26 -14.31
C SER A 18 33.67 15.54 -15.56
N PHE A 19 33.09 15.84 -16.73
CA PHE A 19 33.55 15.30 -18.02
C PHE A 19 34.97 15.79 -18.39
N LEU A 20 35.28 17.05 -18.13
CA LEU A 20 36.61 17.63 -18.35
C LEU A 20 37.65 17.12 -17.33
N LEU A 21 37.26 16.89 -16.07
CA LEU A 21 38.13 16.30 -15.05
C LEU A 21 38.48 14.83 -15.37
N CYS A 22 37.53 14.08 -15.94
CA CYS A 22 37.77 12.70 -16.38
C CYS A 22 38.70 12.61 -17.61
N LYS A 23 38.65 13.58 -18.54
CA LYS A 23 39.60 13.63 -19.66
C LYS A 23 41.03 13.99 -19.23
N LEU A 24 41.19 14.78 -18.17
CA LEU A 24 42.50 15.15 -17.61
C LEU A 24 43.18 14.03 -16.80
N ARG A 25 42.42 13.04 -16.33
CA ARG A 25 42.94 11.88 -15.58
C ARG A 25 43.26 10.65 -16.43
N ALA A 26 42.87 10.66 -17.71
CA ALA A 26 43.18 9.59 -18.66
C ALA A 26 44.57 9.80 -19.29
N HIS A 27 45.62 9.87 -18.47
CA HIS A 27 46.98 9.63 -18.94
C HIS A 27 47.36 8.20 -18.52
N PRO A 28 47.68 7.28 -19.45
CA PRO A 28 47.83 5.86 -19.12
C PRO A 28 49.12 5.62 -18.34
N GLN A 29 49.01 4.91 -17.21
CA GLN A 29 50.15 4.31 -16.52
C GLN A 29 50.31 2.89 -17.06
N GLU A 30 51.47 2.60 -17.67
CA GLU A 30 51.83 1.28 -18.21
C GLU A 30 51.82 0.19 -17.12
N PRO A 31 51.29 -1.02 -17.39
CA PRO A 31 51.27 -2.10 -16.43
C PRO A 31 52.60 -2.88 -16.46
N LEU A 32 53.25 -2.99 -15.30
CA LEU A 32 54.41 -3.84 -15.09
C LEU A 32 53.96 -5.27 -14.80
N ALA A 33 54.53 -6.20 -15.55
CA ALA A 33 54.20 -7.63 -15.57
C ALA A 33 54.42 -8.33 -14.22
N SER A 34 53.44 -9.17 -13.86
CA SER A 34 53.52 -10.14 -12.76
C SER A 34 54.17 -11.43 -13.24
N ALA A 35 55.27 -11.83 -12.59
CA ALA A 35 55.86 -13.16 -12.72
C ALA A 35 55.64 -13.94 -11.41
N GLU A 36 55.18 -15.17 -11.58
CA GLU A 36 55.01 -16.24 -10.60
C GLU A 36 56.32 -16.58 -9.87
N LEU A 37 56.23 -17.00 -8.60
CA LEU A 37 57.04 -18.11 -8.10
C LEU A 37 56.45 -18.73 -6.83
N GLU A 38 56.05 -19.99 -6.94
CA GLU A 38 55.81 -20.91 -5.82
C GLU A 38 57.14 -21.33 -5.18
N ALA A 39 57.17 -21.42 -3.84
CA ALA A 39 57.86 -22.49 -3.11
C ALA A 39 57.46 -22.49 -1.60
N PRO A 40 57.59 -23.63 -0.90
CA PRO A 40 56.98 -23.87 0.42
C PRO A 40 58.01 -23.87 1.57
N VAL A 41 57.60 -24.38 2.77
CA VAL A 41 58.40 -24.85 3.94
C VAL A 41 58.47 -23.84 5.11
N PRO A 42 58.63 -24.22 6.41
CA PRO A 42 57.99 -25.25 7.26
C PRO A 42 57.46 -24.67 8.59
N GLY A 43 56.92 -25.54 9.47
CA GLY A 43 56.38 -25.16 10.79
C GLY A 43 57.38 -24.66 11.84
N LEU A 44 56.83 -23.99 12.86
CA LEU A 44 57.45 -23.84 14.18
C LEU A 44 56.40 -23.50 15.26
N THR A 45 56.24 -24.45 16.16
CA THR A 45 55.78 -24.32 17.56
C THR A 45 56.57 -23.25 18.33
N LEU A 46 55.92 -22.31 19.02
CA LEU A 46 56.06 -22.11 20.48
C LEU A 46 55.13 -21.02 21.06
N LEU A 47 54.45 -21.44 22.14
CA LEU A 47 53.84 -20.76 23.29
C LEU A 47 54.24 -19.30 23.61
N THR A 48 53.23 -18.48 23.95
CA THR A 48 53.16 -17.72 25.21
C THR A 48 51.69 -17.43 25.60
N PRO A 49 51.28 -17.57 26.87
CA PRO A 49 49.92 -17.31 27.34
C PRO A 49 49.76 -15.86 27.84
N LEU A 50 48.66 -15.20 27.45
CA LEU A 50 48.19 -13.94 28.04
C LEU A 50 46.95 -14.19 28.94
N PRO A 51 46.73 -13.34 29.95
CA PRO A 51 46.10 -13.73 31.20
C PRO A 51 44.57 -13.76 31.13
N ALA A 52 44.01 -14.78 31.78
CA ALA A 52 42.60 -14.95 32.03
C ALA A 52 42.09 -13.88 33.02
N SER A 53 41.33 -12.91 32.53
CA SER A 53 40.49 -12.03 33.36
C SER A 53 39.33 -11.46 32.55
N CYS A 54 38.39 -12.32 32.16
CA CYS A 54 36.97 -11.98 32.02
C CYS A 54 36.16 -13.27 31.81
N ARG A 55 36.06 -14.10 32.86
CA ARG A 55 34.98 -15.10 32.95
C ARG A 55 33.68 -14.34 33.21
N LEU A 56 32.99 -13.94 32.14
CA LEU A 56 31.55 -13.79 32.21
C LEU A 56 31.00 -15.20 32.45
N GLN A 57 30.55 -15.43 33.67
CA GLN A 57 29.89 -16.64 34.10
C GLN A 57 28.61 -16.80 33.27
N GLN A 58 28.75 -17.56 32.20
CA GLN A 58 27.68 -17.93 31.28
C GLN A 58 27.03 -19.17 31.89
N ASP A 59 26.17 -18.97 32.89
CA ASP A 59 25.21 -19.97 33.32
C ASP A 59 24.23 -20.18 32.17
N ALA A 60 24.62 -21.04 31.22
CA ALA A 60 23.80 -21.49 30.12
C ALA A 60 22.68 -22.38 30.69
N LEU A 61 21.62 -21.74 31.16
CA LEU A 61 20.37 -22.40 31.56
C LEU A 61 19.71 -23.02 30.32
N PRO A 62 19.43 -24.34 30.30
CA PRO A 62 18.56 -24.95 29.31
C PRO A 62 17.09 -24.63 29.66
N LEU A 63 16.72 -23.34 29.58
CA LEU A 63 15.45 -22.82 30.11
C LEU A 63 14.20 -23.37 29.37
N THR A 64 14.36 -23.78 28.11
CA THR A 64 13.22 -24.19 27.27
C THR A 64 12.73 -25.60 27.59
N ASN A 65 13.63 -26.53 27.91
CA ASN A 65 13.22 -27.90 28.24
C ASN A 65 12.53 -27.95 29.62
N THR A 66 12.99 -27.12 30.58
CA THR A 66 12.43 -27.11 31.94
C THR A 66 11.01 -26.58 32.03
N LEU A 67 10.58 -25.69 31.12
CA LEU A 67 9.21 -25.16 31.13
C LEU A 67 8.22 -26.16 30.54
N LEU A 68 8.58 -26.83 29.44
CA LEU A 68 7.70 -27.83 28.82
C LEU A 68 7.50 -29.03 29.76
N ASP A 69 8.59 -29.52 30.37
CA ASP A 69 8.57 -30.65 31.31
C ASP A 69 7.75 -30.36 32.57
N ARG A 70 7.58 -29.08 32.93
CA ARG A 70 6.83 -28.65 34.11
C ARG A 70 5.30 -28.67 33.89
N TYR A 71 4.84 -28.44 32.67
CA TYR A 71 3.41 -28.30 32.36
C TYR A 71 2.86 -29.43 31.48
N LEU A 72 3.72 -30.13 30.74
CA LEU A 72 3.37 -31.25 29.88
C LEU A 72 4.20 -32.46 30.31
N PRO A 73 3.58 -33.51 30.90
CA PRO A 73 4.27 -34.77 31.12
C PRO A 73 4.79 -35.30 29.79
N LEU A 74 6.10 -35.48 29.66
CA LEU A 74 6.75 -36.02 28.45
C LEU A 74 6.11 -37.33 27.96
N ASP A 75 5.55 -38.12 28.88
CA ASP A 75 4.86 -39.38 28.61
C ASP A 75 3.59 -39.21 27.72
N LEU A 76 2.95 -38.03 27.76
CA LEU A 76 1.79 -37.70 26.92
C LEU A 76 2.18 -37.35 25.48
N LEU A 77 3.39 -36.85 25.24
CA LEU A 77 3.88 -36.53 23.90
C LEU A 77 4.58 -37.72 23.22
N ALA A 78 5.13 -38.64 24.01
CA ALA A 78 5.82 -39.83 23.51
C ALA A 78 4.86 -41.01 23.18
N SER A 79 3.64 -41.02 23.73
CA SER A 79 2.65 -42.07 23.48
C SER A 79 1.79 -41.77 22.24
N PRO A 80 1.37 -42.79 21.46
CA PRO A 80 0.48 -42.60 20.34
C PRO A 80 -0.84 -41.99 20.82
N PHE A 81 -1.25 -40.89 20.18
CA PHE A 81 -2.39 -40.06 20.55
C PHE A 81 -3.66 -40.89 20.84
N ASN A 82 -3.99 -41.09 22.11
CA ASN A 82 -5.14 -41.90 22.52
C ASN A 82 -6.29 -40.99 22.99
N VAL A 83 -7.44 -41.09 22.32
CA VAL A 83 -8.59 -40.19 22.54
C VAL A 83 -9.17 -40.33 23.96
N SER A 84 -9.02 -41.51 24.59
CA SER A 84 -9.43 -41.74 25.97
C SER A 84 -8.69 -40.85 26.96
N ASP A 85 -7.40 -40.60 26.72
CA ASP A 85 -6.53 -39.91 27.68
C ASP A 85 -6.80 -38.40 27.62
N VAL A 86 -7.11 -37.87 26.43
CA VAL A 86 -7.60 -36.49 26.25
C VAL A 86 -8.98 -36.30 26.90
N ALA A 87 -9.89 -37.26 26.74
CA ALA A 87 -11.20 -37.20 27.37
C ALA A 87 -11.10 -37.26 28.91
N GLN A 88 -10.18 -38.07 29.44
CA GLN A 88 -9.91 -38.16 30.87
C GLN A 88 -9.25 -36.89 31.41
N ALA A 89 -8.34 -36.27 30.65
CA ALA A 89 -7.75 -34.97 30.99
C ALA A 89 -8.80 -33.84 30.99
N LEU A 90 -9.74 -33.85 30.04
CA LEU A 90 -10.84 -32.87 29.98
C LEU A 90 -11.90 -33.08 31.08
N ALA A 91 -11.99 -34.27 31.66
CA ALA A 91 -12.91 -34.57 32.75
C ALA A 91 -12.39 -34.08 34.13
N GLN A 92 -11.10 -33.75 34.25
CA GLN A 92 -10.55 -33.18 35.49
C GLN A 92 -11.01 -31.73 35.67
N SER A 93 -11.34 -31.36 36.91
CA SER A 93 -11.70 -29.98 37.24
C SER A 93 -10.51 -29.05 36.97
N PRO A 94 -10.69 -27.96 36.20
CA PRO A 94 -9.58 -27.09 35.84
C PRO A 94 -9.00 -26.39 37.06
N ASP A 95 -7.70 -26.56 37.28
CA ASP A 95 -6.94 -25.77 38.26
C ASP A 95 -6.61 -24.39 37.66
N TRP A 96 -7.48 -23.42 37.94
CA TRP A 96 -7.31 -22.04 37.49
C TRP A 96 -6.00 -21.40 37.98
N GLY A 97 -5.45 -21.84 39.11
CA GLY A 97 -4.17 -21.35 39.63
C GLY A 97 -3.01 -21.81 38.76
N ALA A 98 -2.97 -23.09 38.42
CA ALA A 98 -1.96 -23.65 37.51
C ALA A 98 -2.03 -23.02 36.11
N ILE A 99 -3.23 -22.78 35.58
CA ILE A 99 -3.43 -22.07 34.31
C ILE A 99 -2.89 -20.64 34.38
N GLY A 100 -3.15 -19.93 35.49
CA GLY A 100 -2.65 -18.58 35.71
C GLY A 100 -1.12 -18.50 35.72
N PHE A 101 -0.46 -19.40 36.47
CA PHE A 101 1.01 -19.47 36.50
C PHE A 101 1.61 -19.88 35.15
N ALA A 102 1.00 -20.84 34.44
CA ALA A 102 1.45 -21.23 33.10
C ALA A 102 1.35 -20.07 32.10
N LEU A 103 0.29 -19.27 32.18
CA LEU A 103 0.13 -18.06 31.38
C LEU A 103 1.18 -17.01 31.73
N GLU A 104 1.44 -16.77 33.02
CA GLU A 104 2.48 -15.84 33.47
C GLU A 104 3.87 -16.25 32.97
N ASP A 105 4.26 -17.51 33.15
CA ASP A 105 5.53 -18.05 32.68
C ASP A 105 5.63 -17.96 31.15
N ALA A 106 4.55 -18.25 30.41
CA ALA A 106 4.51 -18.08 28.96
C ALA A 106 4.69 -16.62 28.54
N VAL A 107 4.06 -15.66 29.23
CA VAL A 107 4.21 -14.22 28.98
C VAL A 107 5.64 -13.76 29.26
N VAL A 108 6.23 -14.18 30.38
CA VAL A 108 7.62 -13.85 30.74
C VAL A 108 8.59 -14.43 29.71
N ALA A 109 8.45 -15.69 29.34
CA ALA A 109 9.26 -16.33 28.31
C ALA A 109 9.12 -15.62 26.95
N THR A 110 7.89 -15.20 26.58
CA THR A 110 7.64 -14.43 25.36
C THR A 110 8.32 -13.06 25.40
N LEU A 111 8.28 -12.35 26.53
CA LEU A 111 8.95 -11.06 26.71
C LEU A 111 10.47 -11.18 26.69
N GLN A 112 11.04 -12.23 27.30
CA GLN A 112 12.47 -12.52 27.23
C GLN A 112 12.90 -12.84 25.80
N CYS A 113 12.11 -13.66 25.09
CA CYS A 113 12.30 -13.95 23.67
C CYS A 113 12.27 -12.65 22.85
N LEU A 114 11.28 -11.78 23.07
CA LEU A 114 11.19 -10.46 22.43
C LEU A 114 12.41 -9.58 22.71
N LYS A 115 12.93 -9.57 23.95
CA LYS A 115 14.15 -8.82 24.30
C LYS A 115 15.37 -9.36 23.55
N LEU A 116 15.54 -10.68 23.49
CA LEU A 116 16.63 -11.33 22.76
C LEU A 116 16.52 -11.07 21.25
N TRP A 117 15.32 -11.15 20.68
CA TRP A 117 15.04 -10.76 19.30
C TRP A 117 15.31 -9.27 19.05
N GLY A 118 14.94 -8.39 19.97
CA GLY A 118 15.22 -6.96 19.86
C GLY A 118 16.72 -6.68 19.84
N ALA A 119 17.49 -7.31 20.72
CA ALA A 119 18.95 -7.22 20.72
C ALA A 119 19.56 -7.80 19.44
N PHE A 120 19.09 -8.96 18.99
CA PHE A 120 19.49 -9.57 17.73
C PHE A 120 19.19 -8.66 16.54
N LEU A 121 17.98 -8.11 16.44
CA LEU A 121 17.56 -7.23 15.35
C LEU A 121 18.35 -5.93 15.33
N LEU A 122 18.64 -5.35 16.49
CA LEU A 122 19.50 -4.18 16.59
C LEU A 122 20.91 -4.49 16.07
N LEU A 123 21.50 -5.62 16.50
CA LEU A 123 22.82 -6.06 16.05
C LEU A 123 22.84 -6.42 14.56
N ALA A 124 21.78 -7.07 14.07
CA ALA A 124 21.60 -7.43 12.66
C ALA A 124 21.31 -6.20 11.78
N SER A 125 20.74 -5.12 12.33
CA SER A 125 20.48 -3.89 11.57
C SER A 125 21.77 -3.18 11.17
N VAL A 126 22.86 -3.33 11.94
CA VAL A 126 24.16 -2.70 11.66
C VAL A 126 24.74 -3.16 10.31
N PRO A 127 24.95 -4.46 10.04
CA PRO A 127 25.43 -4.90 8.74
C PRO A 127 24.41 -4.66 7.63
N VAL A 128 23.10 -4.65 7.90
CA VAL A 128 22.09 -4.32 6.89
C VAL A 128 22.16 -2.85 6.47
N VAL A 129 22.31 -1.93 7.41
CA VAL A 129 22.48 -0.50 7.11
C VAL A 129 23.82 -0.24 6.42
N GLN A 130 24.89 -0.92 6.85
CA GLN A 130 26.18 -0.87 6.16
C GLN A 130 26.09 -1.45 4.74
N LEU A 131 25.35 -2.55 4.55
CA LEU A 131 25.10 -3.15 3.24
C LEU A 131 24.23 -2.23 2.38
N LEU A 132 23.20 -1.58 2.92
CA LEU A 132 22.38 -0.61 2.18
C LEU A 132 23.18 0.64 1.79
N ALA A 133 24.06 1.12 2.68
CA ALA A 133 24.98 2.19 2.37
C ALA A 133 25.97 1.76 1.27
N ALA A 134 26.60 0.61 1.40
CA ALA A 134 27.50 0.04 0.40
C ALA A 134 26.79 -0.28 -0.92
N LEU A 135 25.55 -0.78 -0.89
CA LEU A 135 24.70 -0.99 -2.06
C LEU A 135 24.27 0.32 -2.68
N SER A 136 24.03 1.38 -1.91
CA SER A 136 23.75 2.70 -2.48
C SER A 136 24.98 3.27 -3.19
N GLU A 137 26.16 3.05 -2.63
CA GLU A 137 27.45 3.42 -3.22
C GLU A 137 27.81 2.53 -4.42
N ALA A 138 27.45 1.24 -4.40
CA ALA A 138 27.68 0.28 -5.49
C ALA A 138 26.58 0.33 -6.57
N ALA A 139 25.36 0.74 -6.25
CA ALA A 139 24.30 0.97 -7.22
C ALA A 139 24.56 2.24 -8.02
N LEU A 140 25.26 3.23 -7.46
CA LEU A 140 25.65 4.44 -8.18
C LEU A 140 26.46 4.12 -9.46
N PRO A 141 27.53 3.30 -9.44
CA PRO A 141 28.20 2.88 -10.65
C PRO A 141 27.33 1.99 -11.54
N HIS A 142 26.34 1.25 -11.02
CA HIS A 142 25.37 0.51 -11.85
C HIS A 142 24.34 1.39 -12.54
N VAL A 143 23.87 2.48 -11.91
CA VAL A 143 23.00 3.48 -12.56
C VAL A 143 23.81 4.23 -13.62
N LEU A 144 25.06 4.57 -13.30
CA LEU A 144 26.00 5.11 -14.29
C LEU A 144 26.31 4.08 -15.38
N ALA A 145 26.41 2.79 -15.06
CA ALA A 145 26.65 1.71 -16.02
C ALA A 145 25.41 1.43 -16.86
N ALA A 146 24.19 1.53 -16.34
CA ALA A 146 22.95 1.42 -17.08
C ALA A 146 22.76 2.63 -17.99
N ALA A 147 23.13 3.83 -17.52
CA ALA A 147 23.20 5.02 -18.35
C ALA A 147 24.26 4.87 -19.45
N ARG A 148 25.45 4.35 -19.13
CA ARG A 148 26.50 4.02 -20.11
C ARG A 148 26.05 2.94 -21.07
N MET A 149 25.46 1.85 -20.61
CA MET A 149 24.85 0.81 -21.45
C MET A 149 23.75 1.37 -22.33
N GLY A 150 22.95 2.33 -21.85
CA GLY A 150 21.99 3.04 -22.69
C GLY A 150 22.68 3.84 -23.78
N VAL A 151 23.76 4.54 -23.45
CA VAL A 151 24.61 5.27 -24.41
C VAL A 151 25.30 4.33 -25.39
N ASP A 152 25.83 3.21 -24.92
CA ASP A 152 26.56 2.20 -25.70
C ASP A 152 25.59 1.40 -26.58
N TRP A 153 24.39 1.08 -26.08
CA TRP A 153 23.31 0.44 -26.84
C TRP A 153 22.82 1.36 -27.95
N VAL A 154 22.60 2.64 -27.63
CA VAL A 154 22.30 3.65 -28.66
C VAL A 154 23.49 3.78 -29.62
N GLY A 155 24.73 3.76 -29.15
CA GLY A 155 25.94 3.83 -29.98
C GLY A 155 26.19 2.60 -30.85
N ALA A 156 25.69 1.43 -30.46
CA ALA A 156 25.80 0.17 -31.19
C ALA A 156 24.66 -0.04 -32.20
N MET A 157 23.57 0.72 -32.13
CA MET A 157 22.53 0.70 -33.16
C MET A 157 23.08 1.17 -34.50
N ASP A 158 22.52 0.67 -35.61
CA ASP A 158 22.85 1.22 -36.92
C ASP A 158 22.60 2.73 -36.95
N PRO A 159 23.42 3.51 -37.68
CA PRO A 159 23.31 4.97 -37.73
C PRO A 159 21.91 5.44 -38.17
N LEU A 160 21.18 4.61 -38.93
CA LEU A 160 19.79 4.86 -39.30
C LEU A 160 18.84 4.80 -38.09
N TYR A 161 18.93 3.76 -37.24
CA TYR A 161 18.10 3.65 -36.03
C TYR A 161 18.47 4.72 -35.00
N GLN A 162 19.76 5.07 -34.89
CA GLN A 162 20.22 6.20 -34.06
C GLN A 162 19.59 7.51 -34.51
N ALA A 163 19.61 7.79 -35.82
CA ALA A 163 19.00 8.98 -36.39
C ALA A 163 17.48 9.01 -36.17
N VAL A 164 16.79 7.87 -36.30
CA VAL A 164 15.36 7.74 -36.02
C VAL A 164 15.06 7.98 -34.54
N ALA A 165 15.82 7.39 -33.63
CA ALA A 165 15.64 7.58 -32.18
C ALA A 165 15.92 9.03 -31.76
N ALA A 166 16.97 9.66 -32.30
CA ALA A 166 17.30 11.05 -32.05
C ALA A 166 16.22 12.00 -32.60
N LEU A 167 15.71 11.75 -33.81
CA LEU A 167 14.62 12.51 -34.40
C LEU A 167 13.30 12.31 -33.62
N ALA A 168 13.02 11.10 -33.14
CA ALA A 168 11.89 10.80 -32.27
C ALA A 168 11.99 11.55 -30.93
N ALA A 169 13.17 11.56 -30.30
CA ALA A 169 13.42 12.31 -29.07
C ALA A 169 13.29 13.83 -29.27
N LEU A 170 13.86 14.37 -30.35
CA LEU A 170 13.76 15.78 -30.71
C LEU A 170 12.33 16.18 -31.03
N SER A 171 11.61 15.38 -31.81
CA SER A 171 10.19 15.62 -32.11
C SER A 171 9.34 15.55 -30.85
N ALA A 172 9.56 14.59 -29.95
CA ALA A 172 8.89 14.55 -28.65
C ALA A 172 9.19 15.80 -27.81
N ALA A 173 10.46 16.23 -27.75
CA ALA A 173 10.87 17.45 -27.05
C ALA A 173 10.24 18.71 -27.66
N VAL A 174 10.18 18.82 -28.99
CA VAL A 174 9.48 19.90 -29.71
C VAL A 174 7.98 19.84 -29.44
N CYS A 175 7.37 18.66 -29.45
CA CYS A 175 5.95 18.47 -29.15
C CYS A 175 5.59 18.89 -27.72
N ILE A 176 6.46 18.60 -26.77
CA ILE A 176 6.32 19.05 -25.38
C ILE A 176 6.51 20.59 -25.30
N ARG A 177 7.58 21.12 -25.92
CA ARG A 177 7.92 22.56 -25.88
C ARG A 177 6.88 23.44 -26.56
N GLN A 178 6.34 23.02 -27.71
CA GLN A 178 5.29 23.75 -28.43
C GLN A 178 3.90 23.56 -27.78
N GLY A 179 3.80 22.75 -26.72
CA GLY A 179 2.55 22.50 -26.02
C GLY A 179 1.55 21.66 -26.83
N TYR A 180 1.99 20.92 -27.86
CA TYR A 180 1.12 19.98 -28.57
C TYR A 180 0.57 18.92 -27.62
N VAL A 181 1.37 18.43 -26.67
CA VAL A 181 0.90 17.50 -25.62
C VAL A 181 -0.22 18.13 -24.80
N HIS A 182 -0.10 19.42 -24.46
CA HIS A 182 -1.17 20.14 -23.74
C HIS A 182 -2.43 20.28 -24.61
N ARG A 183 -2.29 20.66 -25.89
CA ARG A 183 -3.41 20.77 -26.84
C ARG A 183 -4.11 19.43 -27.07
N ALA A 184 -3.34 18.36 -27.31
CA ALA A 184 -3.84 17.00 -27.46
C ALA A 184 -4.56 16.53 -26.19
N ARG A 185 -4.00 16.80 -25.00
CA ARG A 185 -4.66 16.52 -23.72
C ARG A 185 -5.98 17.29 -23.58
N VAL A 186 -6.01 18.57 -23.95
CA VAL A 186 -7.24 19.38 -23.90
C VAL A 186 -8.28 18.84 -24.88
N GLN A 187 -7.89 18.50 -26.11
CA GLN A 187 -8.77 17.90 -27.12
C GLN A 187 -9.30 16.54 -26.66
N TYR A 188 -8.44 15.68 -26.12
CA TYR A 188 -8.81 14.39 -25.54
C TYR A 188 -9.83 14.56 -24.40
N VAL A 189 -9.58 15.47 -23.47
CA VAL A 189 -10.52 15.76 -22.37
C VAL A 189 -11.85 16.29 -22.90
N ARG A 190 -11.85 17.14 -23.93
CA ARG A 190 -13.08 17.63 -24.58
C ARG A 190 -13.85 16.50 -25.28
N ALA A 191 -13.17 15.72 -26.11
CA ALA A 191 -13.75 14.58 -26.83
C ALA A 191 -14.33 13.56 -25.86
N ARG A 192 -13.58 13.21 -24.80
CA ARG A 192 -14.05 12.33 -23.72
C ARG A 192 -15.29 12.88 -23.04
N ARG A 193 -15.33 14.17 -22.66
CA ARG A 193 -16.52 14.79 -22.05
C ARG A 193 -17.73 14.73 -22.98
N LEU A 194 -17.54 14.98 -24.28
CA LEU A 194 -18.60 14.92 -25.27
C LEU A 194 -19.15 13.49 -25.43
N LEU A 195 -18.26 12.49 -25.47
CA LEU A 195 -18.64 11.08 -25.49
C LEU A 195 -19.38 10.68 -24.20
N GLU A 196 -18.89 11.09 -23.03
CA GLU A 196 -19.56 10.84 -21.74
C GLU A 196 -20.96 11.47 -21.70
N LEU A 197 -21.15 12.67 -22.27
CA LEU A 197 -22.47 13.32 -22.35
C LEU A 197 -23.42 12.57 -23.29
N ARG A 198 -22.96 12.19 -24.49
CA ARG A 198 -23.75 11.38 -25.43
C ARG A 198 -24.13 10.03 -24.82
N TYR A 199 -23.18 9.39 -24.16
CA TYR A 199 -23.40 8.13 -23.45
C TYR A 199 -24.44 8.29 -22.34
N ARG A 200 -24.34 9.34 -21.50
CA ARG A 200 -25.36 9.61 -20.47
C ARG A 200 -26.73 9.87 -21.06
N ALA A 201 -26.83 10.60 -22.17
CA ALA A 201 -28.09 10.83 -22.86
C ALA A 201 -28.69 9.52 -23.40
N PHE A 202 -27.85 8.64 -23.96
CA PHE A 202 -28.24 7.30 -24.40
C PHE A 202 -28.71 6.42 -23.23
N VAL A 203 -27.97 6.37 -22.13
CA VAL A 203 -28.38 5.60 -20.94
C VAL A 203 -29.66 6.17 -20.35
N ALA A 204 -29.84 7.50 -20.34
CA ALA A 204 -31.06 8.14 -19.87
C ALA A 204 -32.27 7.74 -20.74
N SER A 205 -32.14 7.80 -22.06
CA SER A 205 -33.23 7.40 -22.98
C SER A 205 -33.56 5.91 -22.87
N LEU A 206 -32.56 5.06 -22.64
CA LEU A 206 -32.76 3.63 -22.43
C LEU A 206 -33.39 3.33 -21.06
N SER A 207 -32.98 4.05 -20.02
CA SER A 207 -33.51 3.90 -18.66
C SER A 207 -34.99 4.30 -18.54
N ALA A 208 -35.45 5.22 -19.38
CA ALA A 208 -36.85 5.63 -19.46
C ALA A 208 -37.77 4.50 -19.94
N LYS A 209 -37.24 3.59 -20.77
CA LYS A 209 -37.99 2.42 -21.24
C LYS A 209 -37.71 1.19 -20.36
N TRP A 210 -36.44 0.85 -20.15
CA TRP A 210 -35.99 -0.43 -19.58
C TRP A 210 -34.83 -0.20 -18.59
N ARG A 211 -35.15 -0.01 -17.31
CA ARG A 211 -34.15 0.30 -16.26
C ARG A 211 -33.05 -0.76 -16.12
N VAL A 212 -33.40 -2.05 -16.18
CA VAL A 212 -32.43 -3.15 -16.04
C VAL A 212 -31.49 -3.20 -17.25
N ALA A 213 -32.02 -3.02 -18.46
CA ALA A 213 -31.20 -2.97 -19.68
C ALA A 213 -30.24 -1.77 -19.65
N ALA A 214 -30.67 -0.61 -19.15
CA ALA A 214 -29.79 0.56 -19.01
C ALA A 214 -28.60 0.32 -18.08
N ILE A 215 -28.77 -0.55 -17.09
CA ILE A 215 -27.69 -0.95 -16.18
C ILE A 215 -26.83 -2.05 -16.81
N LEU A 216 -27.41 -3.13 -17.36
CA LEU A 216 -26.63 -4.29 -17.81
C LEU A 216 -25.98 -4.12 -19.20
N LEU A 217 -26.63 -3.42 -20.12
CA LEU A 217 -26.23 -3.34 -21.53
C LEU A 217 -24.78 -2.84 -21.72
N PRO A 218 -24.31 -1.76 -21.07
CA PRO A 218 -22.94 -1.27 -21.27
C PRO A 218 -21.88 -2.28 -20.83
N HIS A 219 -22.18 -3.05 -19.77
CA HIS A 219 -21.26 -4.05 -19.23
C HIS A 219 -21.23 -5.28 -20.15
N ALA A 220 -22.40 -5.77 -20.58
CA ALA A 220 -22.51 -6.86 -21.53
C ALA A 220 -21.81 -6.54 -22.87
N LEU A 221 -22.02 -5.32 -23.40
CA LEU A 221 -21.35 -4.84 -24.61
C LEU A 221 -19.83 -4.80 -24.44
N PHE A 222 -19.33 -4.31 -23.30
CA PHE A 222 -17.90 -4.27 -23.04
C PHE A 222 -17.27 -5.67 -23.06
N PHE A 223 -17.88 -6.64 -22.38
CA PHE A 223 -17.36 -8.01 -22.32
C PHE A 223 -17.46 -8.70 -23.68
N ALA A 224 -18.56 -8.50 -24.42
CA ALA A 224 -18.69 -9.03 -25.79
C ALA A 224 -17.61 -8.47 -26.71
N LEU A 225 -17.40 -7.15 -26.70
CA LEU A 225 -16.36 -6.50 -27.53
C LEU A 225 -14.94 -6.88 -27.10
N SER A 226 -14.71 -7.06 -25.81
CA SER A 226 -13.41 -7.46 -25.27
C SER A 226 -13.10 -8.93 -25.59
N TYR A 227 -14.12 -9.80 -25.58
CA TYR A 227 -13.99 -11.19 -25.99
C TYR A 227 -13.67 -11.31 -27.49
N GLU A 228 -14.42 -10.59 -28.34
CA GLU A 228 -14.11 -10.49 -29.77
C GLU A 228 -12.71 -9.92 -29.99
N ALA A 229 -12.36 -8.80 -29.36
CA ALA A 229 -11.04 -8.20 -29.50
C ALA A 229 -9.92 -9.17 -29.11
N LEU A 230 -10.10 -9.96 -28.04
CA LEU A 230 -9.13 -10.97 -27.62
C LEU A 230 -8.91 -12.05 -28.68
N HIS A 231 -9.96 -12.42 -29.42
CA HIS A 231 -9.87 -13.40 -30.51
C HIS A 231 -9.07 -12.86 -31.71
N TRP A 232 -9.14 -11.56 -31.98
CA TRP A 232 -8.46 -10.91 -33.10
C TRP A 232 -7.10 -10.29 -32.74
N LEU A 233 -6.71 -10.29 -31.46
CA LEU A 233 -5.46 -9.68 -31.01
C LEU A 233 -4.25 -10.54 -31.48
N PRO A 234 -3.17 -9.92 -31.98
CA PRO A 234 -1.93 -10.65 -32.25
C PRO A 234 -1.32 -11.20 -30.96
N THR A 235 -0.55 -12.28 -31.06
CA THR A 235 0.05 -12.98 -29.91
C THR A 235 0.89 -12.06 -29.02
N SER A 236 1.63 -11.12 -29.60
CA SER A 236 2.39 -10.13 -28.84
C SER A 236 1.52 -9.24 -27.94
N ALA A 237 0.31 -8.90 -28.40
CA ALA A 237 -0.64 -8.12 -27.62
C ALA A 237 -1.33 -8.97 -26.55
N THR A 238 -1.63 -10.25 -26.83
CA THR A 238 -2.14 -11.17 -25.81
C THR A 238 -1.10 -11.44 -24.73
N ASP A 239 0.17 -11.56 -25.09
CA ASP A 239 1.27 -11.74 -24.16
C ASP A 239 1.42 -10.51 -23.26
N ALA A 240 1.39 -9.31 -23.83
CA ALA A 240 1.37 -8.06 -23.07
C ALA A 240 0.15 -7.96 -22.13
N LEU A 241 -1.04 -8.38 -22.60
CA LEU A 241 -2.26 -8.43 -21.80
C LEU A 241 -2.18 -9.49 -20.69
N SER A 242 -1.34 -10.52 -20.84
CA SER A 242 -1.06 -11.54 -19.83
C SER A 242 0.13 -11.19 -18.91
N SER A 243 0.63 -9.94 -18.95
CA SER A 243 1.73 -9.50 -18.09
C SER A 243 1.29 -9.30 -16.63
N GLU A 244 2.03 -9.89 -15.69
CA GLU A 244 1.88 -9.64 -14.25
C GLU A 244 2.11 -8.18 -13.89
N ALA A 245 3.04 -7.51 -14.57
CA ALA A 245 3.30 -6.09 -14.38
C ALA A 245 2.07 -5.25 -14.77
N LEU A 246 1.38 -5.60 -15.86
CA LEU A 246 0.14 -4.95 -16.24
C LEU A 246 -0.96 -5.19 -15.21
N CYS A 247 -1.06 -6.41 -14.66
CA CYS A 247 -2.01 -6.72 -13.58
C CYS A 247 -1.73 -5.91 -12.32
N GLY A 248 -0.48 -5.83 -11.86
CA GLY A 248 -0.08 -5.00 -10.73
C GLY A 248 -0.33 -3.50 -10.99
N LEU A 249 -0.04 -3.03 -12.20
CA LEU A 249 -0.30 -1.65 -12.60
C LEU A 249 -1.79 -1.34 -12.63
N LEU A 250 -2.63 -2.20 -13.20
CA LEU A 250 -4.08 -1.97 -13.26
C LEU A 250 -4.75 -2.16 -11.90
N SER A 251 -4.36 -3.17 -11.13
CA SER A 251 -4.97 -3.48 -9.83
C SER A 251 -4.59 -2.47 -8.74
N VAL A 252 -3.36 -1.97 -8.75
CA VAL A 252 -2.84 -1.13 -7.66
C VAL A 252 -2.25 0.18 -8.18
N GLY A 253 -1.34 0.13 -9.15
CA GLY A 253 -0.59 1.32 -9.57
C GLY A 253 -1.46 2.47 -10.10
N TYR A 254 -2.35 2.19 -11.05
CA TYR A 254 -3.28 3.15 -11.64
C TYR A 254 -4.25 3.73 -10.61
N PRO A 255 -5.01 2.92 -9.83
CA PRO A 255 -5.92 3.47 -8.82
C PRO A 255 -5.19 4.22 -7.71
N LEU A 256 -3.97 3.84 -7.34
CA LEU A 256 -3.12 4.60 -6.42
C LEU A 256 -2.78 5.99 -6.99
N LEU A 257 -2.24 6.05 -8.21
CA LEU A 257 -1.93 7.31 -8.89
C LEU A 257 -3.17 8.20 -9.05
N HIS A 258 -4.31 7.58 -9.39
CA HIS A 258 -5.58 8.27 -9.51
C HIS A 258 -6.06 8.83 -8.17
N SER A 259 -5.96 8.05 -7.08
CA SER A 259 -6.32 8.47 -5.71
C SER A 259 -5.47 9.66 -5.25
N VAL A 260 -4.16 9.58 -5.43
CA VAL A 260 -3.22 10.67 -5.13
C VAL A 260 -3.55 11.91 -5.96
N GLY A 261 -3.83 11.74 -7.26
CA GLY A 261 -4.22 12.84 -8.15
C GLY A 261 -5.52 13.53 -7.74
N VAL A 262 -6.52 12.77 -7.28
CA VAL A 262 -7.80 13.28 -6.80
C VAL A 262 -7.62 14.06 -5.48
N ILE A 263 -6.89 13.51 -4.50
CA ILE A 263 -6.59 14.20 -3.23
C ILE A 263 -5.82 15.49 -3.49
N ARG A 264 -4.79 15.43 -4.36
CA ARG A 264 -3.97 16.59 -4.73
C ARG A 264 -4.83 17.69 -5.35
N ARG A 265 -5.68 17.36 -6.32
CA ARG A 265 -6.55 18.35 -6.98
C ARG A 265 -7.44 19.06 -5.96
N LYS A 266 -8.02 18.31 -5.02
CA LYS A 266 -8.86 18.84 -3.95
C LYS A 266 -8.09 19.79 -3.00
N ARG A 267 -6.85 19.43 -2.62
CA ARG A 267 -6.00 20.24 -1.72
C ARG A 267 -5.39 21.47 -2.38
N LEU A 268 -5.08 21.40 -3.69
CA LEU A 268 -4.46 22.49 -4.46
C LEU A 268 -5.45 23.57 -4.87
N TYR A 269 -6.66 23.16 -5.18
CA TYR A 269 -7.73 24.05 -5.55
C TYR A 269 -8.82 23.91 -4.50
N PRO A 270 -8.55 24.28 -3.22
CA PRO A 270 -9.61 24.34 -2.24
C PRO A 270 -10.62 25.31 -2.83
N THR A 271 -11.78 24.77 -3.22
CA THR A 271 -12.82 25.50 -3.95
C THR A 271 -12.95 26.85 -3.28
N HIS A 272 -12.55 27.93 -3.97
CA HIS A 272 -12.45 29.27 -3.40
C HIS A 272 -13.74 29.51 -2.62
N ALA A 273 -13.63 29.45 -1.29
CA ALA A 273 -14.76 29.49 -0.40
C ALA A 273 -15.36 30.88 -0.55
N LYS A 274 -16.39 30.99 -1.40
CA LYS A 274 -17.16 32.21 -1.65
C LYS A 274 -16.26 33.46 -1.63
N ALA A 275 -15.28 33.54 -2.53
CA ALA A 275 -14.75 34.85 -2.85
C ALA A 275 -15.93 35.63 -3.44
N THR A 276 -16.52 36.52 -2.64
CA THR A 276 -17.54 37.46 -3.07
C THR A 276 -17.05 38.05 -4.39
N PRO A 277 -17.77 37.87 -5.51
CA PRO A 277 -17.26 38.30 -6.80
C PRO A 277 -16.90 39.78 -6.67
N PRO A 278 -15.64 40.18 -6.96
CA PRO A 278 -15.28 41.59 -6.92
C PRO A 278 -16.26 42.34 -7.83
N ALA A 279 -16.74 43.50 -7.38
CA ALA A 279 -17.76 44.31 -8.04
C ALA A 279 -17.28 44.95 -9.37
N SER A 280 -16.44 44.25 -10.14
CA SER A 280 -15.90 44.72 -11.41
C SER A 280 -16.84 44.39 -12.56
N ARG A 281 -16.97 45.39 -13.44
CA ARG A 281 -17.94 45.55 -14.54
C ARG A 281 -18.16 44.31 -15.43
N PRO A 282 -19.40 44.10 -15.92
CA PRO A 282 -19.76 42.97 -16.76
C PRO A 282 -19.08 43.06 -18.15
N GLY A 283 -18.10 42.18 -18.39
CA GLY A 283 -17.58 41.93 -19.73
C GLY A 283 -18.41 40.86 -20.48
N PRO A 284 -18.59 40.98 -21.81
CA PRO A 284 -19.47 40.12 -22.62
C PRO A 284 -19.01 38.66 -22.75
N THR A 285 -17.76 38.32 -22.42
CA THR A 285 -17.26 36.93 -22.39
C THR A 285 -17.60 36.19 -21.08
N SER A 286 -18.16 36.87 -20.06
CA SER A 286 -18.39 36.27 -18.75
C SER A 286 -19.65 35.40 -18.66
N GLU A 287 -20.65 35.55 -19.54
CA GLU A 287 -21.90 34.80 -19.43
C GLU A 287 -21.75 33.30 -19.70
N LEU A 288 -20.92 32.95 -20.70
CA LEU A 288 -20.75 31.55 -21.10
C LEU A 288 -19.87 30.80 -20.09
N MET A 289 -18.82 31.45 -19.57
CA MET A 289 -18.05 30.91 -18.44
C MET A 289 -18.87 30.85 -17.16
N LYS A 290 -19.70 31.86 -16.84
CA LYS A 290 -20.64 31.80 -15.70
C LYS A 290 -21.67 30.70 -15.87
N LYS A 291 -22.17 30.43 -17.08
CA LYS A 291 -23.04 29.27 -17.35
C LYS A 291 -22.29 27.96 -17.14
N PHE A 292 -21.07 27.82 -17.66
CA PHE A 292 -20.26 26.61 -17.44
C PHE A 292 -19.81 26.41 -15.98
N GLU A 293 -19.55 27.47 -15.24
CA GLU A 293 -19.18 27.46 -13.82
C GLU A 293 -20.40 27.19 -12.94
N LYS A 294 -21.58 27.72 -13.29
CA LYS A 294 -22.86 27.36 -12.67
C LYS A 294 -23.29 25.92 -13.00
N ILE A 295 -22.79 25.35 -14.11
CA ILE A 295 -22.92 23.92 -14.49
C ILE A 295 -21.74 23.10 -13.92
N SER A 296 -20.73 23.71 -13.30
CA SER A 296 -19.72 22.96 -12.57
C SER A 296 -20.37 22.45 -11.28
N ILE A 297 -20.98 21.27 -11.40
CA ILE A 297 -21.74 20.63 -10.33
C ILE A 297 -20.77 20.40 -9.16
N PRO A 298 -20.93 21.07 -8.00
CA PRO A 298 -20.02 20.94 -6.86
C PRO A 298 -19.89 19.49 -6.35
N ASP A 299 -20.84 18.62 -6.67
CA ASP A 299 -20.76 17.19 -6.39
C ASP A 299 -19.69 16.44 -7.20
N TYR A 300 -19.13 17.02 -8.27
CA TYR A 300 -18.23 16.29 -9.17
C TYR A 300 -16.92 15.90 -8.47
N GLU A 301 -16.38 16.75 -7.59
CA GLU A 301 -15.13 16.46 -6.89
C GLU A 301 -15.30 15.30 -5.91
N TRP A 302 -16.39 15.32 -5.13
CA TRP A 302 -16.70 14.25 -4.19
C TRP A 302 -16.99 12.94 -4.90
N ARG A 303 -17.64 12.96 -6.07
CA ARG A 303 -17.87 11.75 -6.88
C ARG A 303 -16.56 11.08 -7.31
N ALA A 304 -15.50 11.84 -7.59
CA ALA A 304 -14.21 11.27 -7.96
C ALA A 304 -13.55 10.57 -6.76
N VAL A 305 -13.57 11.20 -5.58
CA VAL A 305 -13.09 10.60 -4.32
C VAL A 305 -13.91 9.34 -3.99
N GLU A 306 -15.23 9.44 -4.07
CA GLU A 306 -16.17 8.35 -3.81
C GLU A 306 -15.94 7.16 -4.75
N ALA A 307 -15.72 7.38 -6.05
CA ALA A 307 -15.40 6.33 -7.00
C ALA A 307 -14.08 5.61 -6.66
N CYS A 308 -13.01 6.36 -6.35
CA CYS A 308 -11.75 5.76 -5.90
C CYS A 308 -11.95 4.92 -4.64
N LEU A 309 -12.76 5.42 -3.71
CA LEU A 309 -13.02 4.75 -2.45
C LEU A 309 -13.82 3.46 -2.64
N LYS A 310 -14.83 3.46 -3.52
CA LYS A 310 -15.57 2.25 -3.91
C LYS A 310 -14.65 1.20 -4.54
N TYR A 311 -13.75 1.63 -5.41
CA TYR A 311 -12.73 0.76 -5.98
C TYR A 311 -11.88 0.09 -4.88
N TRP A 312 -11.32 0.89 -3.96
CA TRP A 312 -10.49 0.34 -2.88
C TRP A 312 -11.24 -0.60 -1.95
N VAL A 313 -12.52 -0.33 -1.68
CA VAL A 313 -13.38 -1.24 -0.91
C VAL A 313 -13.51 -2.58 -1.63
N ILE A 314 -13.89 -2.58 -2.92
CA ILE A 314 -14.03 -3.81 -3.70
C ILE A 314 -12.70 -4.57 -3.75
N TRP A 315 -11.62 -3.87 -4.07
CA TRP A 315 -10.29 -4.47 -4.17
C TRP A 315 -9.86 -5.10 -2.84
N SER A 316 -10.07 -4.39 -1.73
CA SER A 316 -9.72 -4.87 -0.38
C SER A 316 -10.53 -6.10 0.01
N LEU A 317 -11.84 -6.10 -0.29
CA LEU A 317 -12.70 -7.26 -0.03
C LEU A 317 -12.30 -8.45 -0.89
N ALA A 318 -11.99 -8.25 -2.17
CA ALA A 318 -11.51 -9.30 -3.05
C ALA A 318 -10.16 -9.86 -2.57
N ALA A 319 -9.21 -9.00 -2.24
CA ALA A 319 -7.90 -9.39 -1.71
C ALA A 319 -8.03 -10.18 -0.40
N CYS A 320 -8.90 -9.74 0.52
CA CYS A 320 -9.18 -10.46 1.76
C CYS A 320 -9.88 -11.79 1.51
N THR A 321 -10.85 -11.83 0.61
CA THR A 321 -11.59 -13.06 0.29
C THR A 321 -10.66 -14.11 -0.32
N VAL A 322 -9.86 -13.74 -1.32
CA VAL A 322 -8.82 -14.61 -1.89
C VAL A 322 -7.82 -15.02 -0.81
N GLY A 323 -7.42 -14.07 0.05
CA GLY A 323 -6.52 -14.32 1.16
C GLY A 323 -7.04 -15.36 2.15
N MET A 324 -8.32 -15.30 2.51
CA MET A 324 -8.96 -16.23 3.42
C MET A 324 -9.26 -17.58 2.76
N LEU A 325 -9.73 -17.57 1.51
CA LEU A 325 -9.99 -18.81 0.76
C LEU A 325 -8.70 -19.64 0.60
N THR A 326 -7.59 -18.99 0.27
CA THR A 326 -6.28 -19.66 0.13
C THR A 326 -5.67 -20.10 1.46
N LEU A 327 -6.23 -19.70 2.61
CA LEU A 327 -5.84 -20.24 3.92
C LEU A 327 -6.48 -21.62 4.18
N PHE A 328 -7.73 -21.79 3.77
CA PHE A 328 -8.50 -23.02 4.03
C PHE A 328 -8.41 -24.04 2.90
N LEU A 329 -8.10 -23.59 1.68
CA LEU A 329 -8.00 -24.45 0.51
C LEU A 329 -6.56 -24.93 0.30
N PRO A 330 -6.33 -26.24 0.08
CA PRO A 330 -5.04 -26.76 -0.34
C PRO A 330 -4.56 -26.12 -1.65
N ALA A 331 -3.25 -25.94 -1.80
CA ALA A 331 -2.65 -25.30 -2.98
C ALA A 331 -3.08 -25.95 -4.31
N PHE A 332 -3.18 -27.28 -4.36
CA PHE A 332 -3.62 -27.99 -5.56
C PHE A 332 -5.07 -27.63 -5.97
N VAL A 333 -5.97 -27.42 -4.99
CA VAL A 333 -7.34 -26.97 -5.28
C VAL A 333 -7.30 -25.56 -5.84
N THR A 334 -6.50 -24.68 -5.25
CA THR A 334 -6.37 -23.30 -5.74
C THR A 334 -5.79 -23.21 -7.15
N SER A 335 -4.91 -24.15 -7.55
CA SER A 335 -4.37 -24.18 -8.92
C SER A 335 -5.44 -24.48 -9.98
N PHE A 336 -6.47 -25.27 -9.65
CA PHE A 336 -7.58 -25.55 -10.58
C PHE A 336 -8.48 -24.33 -10.84
N PHE A 337 -8.51 -23.37 -9.92
CA PHE A 337 -9.33 -22.14 -10.02
C PHE A 337 -8.52 -20.92 -10.46
N THR A 338 -7.31 -21.12 -11.00
CA THR A 338 -6.50 -20.00 -11.49
C THR A 338 -7.15 -19.35 -12.70
N VAL A 339 -7.65 -18.13 -12.52
CA VAL A 339 -8.22 -17.33 -13.61
C VAL A 339 -7.06 -16.86 -14.50
N PRO A 340 -7.15 -17.03 -15.84
CA PRO A 340 -6.12 -16.54 -16.74
C PRO A 340 -5.87 -15.05 -16.58
N LEU A 341 -4.60 -14.63 -16.56
CA LEU A 341 -4.23 -13.26 -16.19
C LEU A 341 -4.77 -12.21 -17.16
N HIS A 342 -4.89 -12.54 -18.45
CA HIS A 342 -5.50 -11.65 -19.43
C HIS A 342 -6.99 -11.38 -19.15
N VAL A 343 -7.73 -12.36 -18.61
CA VAL A 343 -9.13 -12.18 -18.17
C VAL A 343 -9.19 -11.25 -16.96
N CYS A 344 -8.28 -11.44 -15.99
CA CYS A 344 -8.14 -10.53 -14.85
C CYS A 344 -7.83 -9.09 -15.31
N ASN A 345 -6.92 -8.92 -16.27
CA ASN A 345 -6.56 -7.61 -16.79
C ASN A 345 -7.72 -6.96 -17.56
N LEU A 346 -8.47 -7.72 -18.38
CA LEU A 346 -9.70 -7.22 -19.02
C LEU A 346 -10.76 -6.80 -17.99
N PHE A 347 -10.92 -7.57 -16.91
CA PHE A 347 -11.82 -7.23 -15.81
C PHE A 347 -11.37 -5.95 -15.07
N LEU A 348 -10.07 -5.77 -14.85
CA LEU A 348 -9.54 -4.54 -14.26
C LEU A 348 -9.72 -3.33 -15.20
N VAL A 349 -9.51 -3.50 -16.51
CA VAL A 349 -9.81 -2.45 -17.51
C VAL A 349 -11.30 -2.10 -17.50
N TRP A 350 -12.18 -3.10 -17.40
CA TRP A 350 -13.62 -2.90 -17.24
C TRP A 350 -13.96 -2.10 -15.98
N MET A 351 -13.32 -2.40 -14.84
CA MET A 351 -13.51 -1.66 -13.59
C MET A 351 -13.06 -0.20 -13.70
N HIS A 352 -11.92 0.06 -14.37
CA HIS A 352 -11.36 1.41 -14.53
C HIS A 352 -11.97 2.22 -15.68
N SER A 353 -12.78 1.58 -16.52
CA SER A 353 -13.36 2.22 -17.69
C SER A 353 -14.41 3.28 -17.27
N PRO A 354 -14.25 4.55 -17.72
CA PRO A 354 -15.18 5.62 -17.36
C PRO A 354 -16.56 5.45 -18.00
N PHE A 355 -16.67 4.62 -19.02
CA PHE A 355 -17.92 4.36 -19.76
C PHE A 355 -18.80 3.35 -19.04
N THR A 356 -18.23 2.19 -18.67
CA THR A 356 -18.97 1.12 -17.98
C THR A 356 -19.21 1.47 -16.52
N ARG A 357 -18.26 2.15 -15.86
CA ARG A 357 -18.28 2.37 -14.40
C ARG A 357 -18.45 1.05 -13.64
N GLY A 358 -17.63 0.06 -14.03
CA GLY A 358 -17.69 -1.29 -13.48
C GLY A 358 -17.50 -1.31 -11.97
N ASP A 359 -16.65 -0.42 -11.44
CA ASP A 359 -16.47 -0.17 -10.00
C ASP A 359 -17.78 0.18 -9.29
N ILE A 360 -18.57 1.11 -9.83
CA ILE A 360 -19.86 1.51 -9.24
C ILE A 360 -20.87 0.37 -9.35
N ALA A 361 -20.94 -0.31 -10.50
CA ALA A 361 -21.87 -1.42 -10.70
C ALA A 361 -21.58 -2.57 -9.73
N LEU A 362 -20.31 -2.95 -9.60
CA LEU A 362 -19.87 -4.00 -8.69
C LEU A 362 -20.07 -3.59 -7.22
N TYR A 363 -19.79 -2.33 -6.87
CA TYR A 363 -20.10 -1.80 -5.54
C TYR A 363 -21.60 -1.86 -5.27
N THR A 364 -22.46 -1.48 -6.22
CA THR A 364 -23.92 -1.54 -6.03
C THR A 364 -24.43 -2.96 -5.90
N LEU A 365 -23.78 -3.94 -6.53
CA LEU A 365 -24.11 -5.36 -6.38
C LEU A 365 -23.66 -5.91 -5.02
N LEU A 366 -22.47 -5.50 -4.55
CA LEU A 366 -21.88 -5.99 -3.31
C LEU A 366 -22.44 -5.27 -2.08
N SER A 367 -22.84 -4.00 -2.23
CA SER A 367 -23.26 -3.15 -1.12
C SER A 367 -24.44 -3.71 -0.35
N PRO A 368 -25.50 -4.35 -0.90
CA PRO A 368 -26.60 -4.88 -0.10
C PRO A 368 -26.18 -6.04 0.81
N LEU A 369 -25.22 -6.87 0.36
CA LEU A 369 -24.69 -7.98 1.14
C LEU A 369 -23.95 -7.47 2.39
N MET A 370 -23.29 -6.32 2.26
CA MET A 370 -22.51 -5.72 3.35
C MET A 370 -23.28 -4.67 4.14
N SER A 371 -24.19 -3.93 3.50
CA SER A 371 -24.90 -2.79 4.09
C SER A 371 -25.95 -3.21 5.10
N SER A 372 -26.56 -4.38 4.95
CA SER A 372 -27.45 -4.93 5.99
C SER A 372 -26.73 -5.10 7.33
N TYR A 373 -25.42 -5.37 7.28
CA TYR A 373 -24.56 -5.49 8.45
C TYR A 373 -24.00 -4.13 8.88
N ALA A 374 -23.53 -3.31 7.93
CA ALA A 374 -23.03 -1.96 8.22
C ALA A 374 -24.09 -1.04 8.83
N ASN A 375 -25.31 -1.04 8.30
CA ASN A 375 -26.42 -0.26 8.83
C ASN A 375 -26.85 -0.78 10.21
N ARG A 376 -26.89 -2.10 10.41
CA ARG A 376 -27.22 -2.67 11.74
C ARG A 376 -26.17 -2.33 12.78
N ILE A 377 -24.89 -2.35 12.42
CA ILE A 377 -23.83 -1.95 13.36
C ILE A 377 -23.89 -0.45 13.63
N HIS A 378 -24.17 0.41 12.65
CA HIS A 378 -24.28 1.84 12.91
C HIS A 378 -25.57 2.25 13.63
N GLU A 379 -26.70 1.62 13.35
CA GLU A 379 -27.93 1.83 14.13
C GLU A 379 -27.75 1.32 15.56
N ARG A 380 -27.11 0.15 15.70
CA ARG A 380 -26.76 -0.40 17.01
C ARG A 380 -25.72 0.47 17.70
N GLU A 381 -24.68 0.92 17.03
CA GLU A 381 -23.70 1.87 17.56
C GLU A 381 -24.35 3.21 17.86
N ALA A 382 -25.30 3.72 17.09
CA ALA A 382 -25.97 4.98 17.42
C ALA A 382 -26.84 4.83 18.67
N ALA A 383 -27.57 3.72 18.78
CA ALA A 383 -28.40 3.41 19.94
C ALA A 383 -27.57 3.05 21.19
N THR A 384 -26.58 2.16 21.04
CA THR A 384 -25.66 1.77 22.11
C THR A 384 -24.68 2.87 22.42
N ASN A 385 -24.25 3.70 21.48
CA ASN A 385 -23.47 4.89 21.82
C ASN A 385 -24.37 5.90 22.50
N ALA A 386 -25.65 6.09 22.21
CA ALA A 386 -26.46 6.99 23.02
C ALA A 386 -26.51 6.54 24.50
N GLU A 387 -26.78 5.26 24.74
CA GLU A 387 -26.86 4.70 26.11
C GLU A 387 -25.48 4.49 26.77
N ALA A 388 -24.51 3.99 26.02
CA ALA A 388 -23.15 3.77 26.49
C ALA A 388 -22.35 5.07 26.53
N GLU A 389 -22.60 6.08 25.72
CA GLU A 389 -22.04 7.43 25.87
C GLU A 389 -22.57 8.04 27.15
N GLU A 390 -23.83 7.82 27.53
CA GLU A 390 -24.32 8.24 28.85
C GLU A 390 -23.59 7.52 29.99
N LYS A 391 -23.49 6.18 29.93
CA LYS A 391 -22.80 5.35 30.94
C LYS A 391 -21.28 5.55 30.97
N THR A 392 -20.64 5.67 29.82
CA THR A 392 -19.19 5.92 29.70
C THR A 392 -18.86 7.37 29.99
N ASN A 393 -19.70 8.34 29.65
CA ASN A 393 -19.52 9.71 30.13
C ASN A 393 -19.67 9.76 31.64
N PHE A 394 -20.57 8.97 32.25
CA PHE A 394 -20.66 8.86 33.70
C PHE A 394 -19.40 8.22 34.31
N LEU A 395 -19.00 7.03 33.84
CA LEU A 395 -17.79 6.34 34.32
C LEU A 395 -16.52 7.14 34.06
N MET A 396 -16.40 7.82 32.92
CA MET A 396 -15.26 8.65 32.60
C MET A 396 -15.26 9.96 33.38
N ARG A 397 -16.42 10.59 33.61
CA ARG A 397 -16.51 11.71 34.56
C ARG A 397 -16.12 11.27 35.96
N MET A 398 -16.45 10.04 36.36
CA MET A 398 -16.04 9.46 37.64
C MET A 398 -14.53 9.17 37.68
N LEU A 399 -13.94 8.58 36.65
CA LEU A 399 -12.49 8.30 36.58
C LEU A 399 -11.66 9.59 36.48
N VAL A 400 -12.17 10.61 35.79
CA VAL A 400 -11.58 11.94 35.72
C VAL A 400 -11.72 12.67 37.06
N SER A 401 -12.89 12.61 37.71
CA SER A 401 -13.10 13.25 39.02
C SER A 401 -12.25 12.61 40.12
N LEU A 402 -12.01 11.29 40.03
CA LEU A 402 -11.09 10.56 40.91
C LEU A 402 -9.60 10.79 40.58
N ARG A 403 -9.27 11.62 39.57
CA ARG A 403 -7.89 11.86 39.07
C ARG A 403 -7.13 10.60 38.66
N VAL A 404 -7.81 9.46 38.52
CA VAL A 404 -7.19 8.18 38.14
C VAL A 404 -6.75 8.22 36.67
N VAL A 405 -7.52 8.91 35.81
CA VAL A 405 -7.25 9.00 34.39
C VAL A 405 -7.26 10.47 33.94
N PRO A 406 -6.14 11.02 33.44
CA PRO A 406 -6.11 12.36 32.87
C PRO A 406 -7.07 12.46 31.68
N GLU A 407 -7.80 13.58 31.55
CA GLU A 407 -8.83 13.81 30.51
C GLU A 407 -8.36 13.46 29.09
N ARG A 408 -7.08 13.67 28.78
CA ARG A 408 -6.46 13.31 27.50
C ARG A 408 -6.59 11.82 27.12
N HIS A 409 -6.61 10.91 28.10
CA HIS A 409 -6.71 9.47 27.85
C HIS A 409 -8.16 8.99 27.72
N VAL A 410 -9.14 9.80 28.15
CA VAL A 410 -10.56 9.47 28.00
C VAL A 410 -10.96 9.46 26.53
N HIS A 411 -10.52 10.47 25.78
CA HIS A 411 -10.73 10.52 24.33
C HIS A 411 -10.05 9.35 23.61
N LEU A 412 -8.84 9.00 24.04
CA LEU A 412 -8.11 7.85 23.51
C LEU A 412 -8.88 6.55 23.78
N ALA A 413 -9.36 6.33 25.00
CA ALA A 413 -10.13 5.14 25.36
C ALA A 413 -11.46 5.05 24.59
N LYS A 414 -12.17 6.17 24.39
CA LYS A 414 -13.40 6.21 23.59
C LYS A 414 -13.12 5.87 22.12
N ASP A 415 -12.06 6.44 21.55
CA ASP A 415 -11.63 6.12 20.18
C ASP A 415 -11.19 4.65 20.06
N LEU A 416 -10.49 4.12 21.06
CA LEU A 416 -10.06 2.72 21.11
C LEU A 416 -11.26 1.77 21.19
N TRP A 417 -12.26 2.11 22.01
CA TRP A 417 -13.47 1.31 22.19
C TRP A 417 -14.33 1.29 20.92
N SER A 418 -14.47 2.44 20.24
CA SER A 418 -15.15 2.51 18.94
C SER A 418 -14.45 1.68 17.85
N GLN A 419 -13.18 1.36 18.06
CA GLN A 419 -12.35 0.50 17.20
C GLN A 419 -12.22 -0.92 17.75
N GLY A 420 -13.12 -1.35 18.64
CA GLY A 420 -13.15 -2.70 19.21
C GLY A 420 -12.92 -3.84 18.19
N PRO A 421 -13.51 -3.79 16.98
CA PRO A 421 -13.24 -4.83 15.96
C PRO A 421 -11.80 -4.79 15.41
N ALA A 422 -11.15 -3.62 15.35
CA ALA A 422 -9.73 -3.52 15.01
C ALA A 422 -8.84 -4.05 16.14
N LEU A 423 -9.23 -3.86 17.40
CA LEU A 423 -8.54 -4.46 18.55
C LEU A 423 -8.65 -5.99 18.56
N PHE A 424 -9.72 -6.57 18.00
CA PHE A 424 -9.81 -8.01 17.78
C PHE A 424 -8.66 -8.51 16.88
N GLY A 425 -8.08 -7.64 16.05
CA GLY A 425 -6.84 -7.91 15.32
C GLY A 425 -5.65 -8.32 16.20
N LEU A 426 -5.60 -7.86 17.46
CA LEU A 426 -4.56 -8.28 18.41
C LEU A 426 -4.64 -9.76 18.74
N LEU A 427 -5.77 -10.44 18.54
CA LEU A 427 -5.84 -11.90 18.69
C LEU A 427 -4.87 -12.58 17.72
N PHE A 428 -4.72 -12.05 16.49
CA PHE A 428 -3.78 -12.58 15.52
C PHE A 428 -2.32 -12.43 15.93
N MET A 429 -1.99 -11.55 16.89
CA MET A 429 -0.63 -11.49 17.44
C MET A 429 -0.23 -12.74 18.20
N PHE A 430 -1.19 -13.49 18.74
CA PHE A 430 -0.90 -14.73 19.46
C PHE A 430 -0.98 -15.96 18.55
N THR A 431 -1.22 -15.76 17.25
CA THR A 431 -1.36 -16.86 16.28
C THR A 431 -0.05 -17.14 15.54
N PRO A 432 0.12 -18.37 15.01
CA PRO A 432 1.27 -18.72 14.17
C PRO A 432 1.41 -17.78 12.95
N GLY A 433 2.64 -17.62 12.46
CA GLY A 433 2.97 -16.63 11.42
C GLY A 433 2.10 -16.68 10.16
N PHE A 434 1.69 -17.87 9.71
CA PHE A 434 0.82 -18.01 8.54
C PHE A 434 -0.61 -17.47 8.80
N VAL A 435 -1.14 -17.66 10.01
CA VAL A 435 -2.44 -17.11 10.43
C VAL A 435 -2.32 -15.60 10.61
N ALA A 436 -1.24 -15.14 11.27
CA ALA A 436 -0.95 -13.73 11.45
C ALA A 436 -0.82 -12.99 10.10
N SER A 437 -0.22 -13.61 9.09
CA SER A 437 -0.15 -13.06 7.73
C SER A 437 -1.52 -12.80 7.12
N ARG A 438 -2.49 -13.70 7.32
CA ARG A 438 -3.87 -13.51 6.82
C ARG A 438 -4.65 -12.53 7.67
N GLY A 439 -4.45 -12.58 8.99
CA GLY A 439 -4.96 -11.59 9.94
C GLY A 439 -4.53 -10.18 9.58
N CYS A 440 -3.29 -10.00 9.10
CA CYS A 440 -2.79 -8.72 8.60
C CYS A 440 -3.58 -8.21 7.39
N SER A 441 -3.91 -9.06 6.41
CA SER A 441 -4.75 -8.65 5.28
C SER A 441 -6.16 -8.29 5.74
N LEU A 442 -6.74 -9.10 6.63
CA LEU A 442 -8.09 -8.87 7.15
C LEU A 442 -8.18 -7.56 7.95
N MET A 443 -7.20 -7.30 8.82
CA MET A 443 -7.18 -6.09 9.65
C MET A 443 -6.73 -4.86 8.86
N GLY A 444 -5.75 -4.99 7.95
CA GLY A 444 -5.23 -3.89 7.14
C GLY A 444 -6.09 -3.50 5.93
N PHE A 445 -6.96 -4.38 5.44
CA PHE A 445 -7.79 -4.09 4.27
C PHE A 445 -9.27 -4.43 4.49
N GLY A 446 -9.57 -5.58 5.09
CA GLY A 446 -10.95 -6.03 5.31
C GLY A 446 -11.74 -5.12 6.24
N PHE A 447 -11.20 -4.84 7.43
CA PHE A 447 -11.83 -3.95 8.41
C PHE A 447 -11.98 -2.50 7.89
N PRO A 448 -10.93 -1.85 7.34
CA PRO A 448 -11.05 -0.55 6.68
C PRO A 448 -12.10 -0.51 5.58
N ALA A 449 -12.16 -1.54 4.73
CA ALA A 449 -13.16 -1.62 3.66
C ALA A 449 -14.57 -1.69 4.23
N TYR A 450 -14.75 -2.48 5.29
CA TYR A 450 -16.01 -2.58 6.01
C TYR A 450 -16.47 -1.23 6.59
N VAL A 451 -15.62 -0.51 7.32
CA VAL A 451 -15.95 0.81 7.88
C VAL A 451 -16.20 1.84 6.78
N THR A 452 -15.42 1.78 5.71
CA THR A 452 -15.56 2.67 4.56
C THR A 452 -16.92 2.54 3.87
N ILE A 453 -17.51 1.34 3.82
CA ILE A 453 -18.88 1.13 3.30
C ILE A 453 -19.90 1.91 4.13
N GLY A 454 -19.78 1.88 5.46
CA GLY A 454 -20.64 2.68 6.35
C GLY A 454 -20.49 4.18 6.10
N VAL A 455 -19.24 4.65 5.97
CA VAL A 455 -18.93 6.06 5.65
C VAL A 455 -19.52 6.49 4.30
N LEU A 456 -19.43 5.63 3.28
CA LEU A 456 -20.02 5.85 1.95
C LEU A 456 -21.56 5.90 2.01
N GLY A 457 -22.18 5.09 2.87
CA GLY A 457 -23.63 5.10 3.09
C GLY A 457 -24.15 6.40 3.70
N GLU A 458 -23.43 6.95 4.68
CA GLU A 458 -23.80 8.20 5.36
C GLU A 458 -23.50 9.48 4.56
N LYS A 459 -22.76 9.37 3.44
CA LYS A 459 -22.32 10.52 2.64
C LYS A 459 -21.47 11.54 3.41
N ARG A 460 -20.72 11.12 4.45
CA ARG A 460 -19.82 12.00 5.21
C ARG A 460 -18.53 12.29 4.45
N THR A 461 -18.61 13.28 3.56
CA THR A 461 -17.53 13.71 2.66
C THR A 461 -16.18 13.99 3.34
N ARG A 462 -16.17 14.55 4.56
CA ARG A 462 -14.92 14.83 5.32
C ARG A 462 -14.09 13.56 5.57
N ARG A 463 -14.74 12.42 5.81
CA ARG A 463 -14.05 11.15 6.08
C ARG A 463 -13.51 10.46 4.83
N TYR A 464 -13.99 10.84 3.64
CA TYR A 464 -13.60 10.17 2.39
C TYR A 464 -12.12 10.38 2.06
N GLU A 465 -11.61 11.59 2.28
CA GLU A 465 -10.21 11.91 2.00
C GLU A 465 -9.27 11.12 2.92
N TRP A 466 -9.63 11.02 4.20
CA TRP A 466 -8.82 10.29 5.18
C TRP A 466 -8.75 8.79 4.84
N TRP A 467 -9.88 8.15 4.53
CA TRP A 467 -9.88 6.75 4.10
C TRP A 467 -9.18 6.54 2.76
N LEU A 468 -9.30 7.49 1.82
CA LEU A 468 -8.60 7.40 0.54
C LEU A 468 -7.08 7.53 0.71
N ALA A 469 -6.61 8.40 1.61
CA ALA A 469 -5.21 8.50 2.00
C ALA A 469 -4.75 7.21 2.70
N TYR A 470 -5.59 6.65 3.58
CA TYR A 470 -5.36 5.35 4.22
C TYR A 470 -5.10 4.25 3.20
N PHE A 471 -6.04 3.97 2.28
CA PHE A 471 -5.85 2.90 1.30
C PHE A 471 -4.62 3.13 0.41
N SER A 472 -4.36 4.38 0.03
CA SER A 472 -3.18 4.73 -0.77
C SER A 472 -1.88 4.39 -0.05
N VAL A 473 -1.77 4.75 1.24
CA VAL A 473 -0.58 4.45 2.05
C VAL A 473 -0.51 2.99 2.43
N ALA A 474 -1.62 2.39 2.90
CA ALA A 474 -1.68 1.00 3.34
C ALA A 474 -1.24 0.05 2.23
N VAL A 475 -1.72 0.24 1.00
CA VAL A 475 -1.30 -0.57 -0.15
C VAL A 475 0.17 -0.33 -0.49
N THR A 476 0.64 0.92 -0.48
CA THR A 476 2.06 1.22 -0.75
C THR A 476 2.98 0.56 0.28
N VAL A 477 2.64 0.67 1.57
CA VAL A 477 3.37 0.06 2.69
C VAL A 477 3.28 -1.46 2.63
N ASP A 478 2.12 -2.03 2.30
CA ASP A 478 1.94 -3.48 2.16
C ASP A 478 2.82 -4.07 1.06
N TYR A 479 2.86 -3.41 -0.10
CA TYR A 479 3.72 -3.81 -1.22
C TYR A 479 5.21 -3.68 -0.85
N LEU A 480 5.59 -2.59 -0.18
CA LEU A 480 6.97 -2.40 0.29
C LEU A 480 7.38 -3.48 1.29
N ILE A 481 6.55 -3.74 2.30
CA ILE A 481 6.81 -4.77 3.30
C ILE A 481 6.81 -6.16 2.65
N THR A 482 5.92 -6.43 1.71
CA THR A 482 5.87 -7.73 1.02
C THR A 482 7.09 -7.94 0.12
N ALA A 483 7.58 -6.88 -0.53
CA ALA A 483 8.82 -6.93 -1.30
C ALA A 483 10.03 -7.24 -0.39
N VAL A 484 10.18 -6.53 0.73
CA VAL A 484 11.21 -6.79 1.74
C VAL A 484 11.03 -8.17 2.41
N GLY A 485 9.78 -8.56 2.62
CA GLY A 485 9.40 -9.81 3.25
C GLY A 485 9.81 -11.04 2.47
N ARG A 486 10.01 -10.95 1.15
CA ARG A 486 10.57 -12.09 0.39
C ARG A 486 11.94 -12.52 0.92
N GLU A 487 12.74 -11.58 1.42
CA GLU A 487 14.07 -11.83 1.97
C GLU A 487 14.06 -12.05 3.50
N ILE A 488 13.08 -11.45 4.20
CA ILE A 488 13.03 -11.40 5.68
C ILE A 488 11.91 -12.28 6.27
N ALA A 489 11.08 -12.97 5.46
CA ALA A 489 9.94 -13.75 5.95
C ALA A 489 10.32 -14.89 6.91
N TRP A 490 11.58 -15.34 6.91
CA TRP A 490 12.09 -16.34 7.86
C TRP A 490 12.22 -15.79 9.29
N LEU A 491 12.23 -14.46 9.46
CA LEU A 491 12.32 -13.81 10.74
C LEU A 491 10.99 -14.04 11.52
N PRO A 492 11.03 -14.65 12.72
CA PRO A 492 9.83 -14.76 13.54
C PRO A 492 9.34 -13.37 13.92
N LEU A 493 8.02 -13.24 14.05
CA LEU A 493 7.33 -11.97 14.31
C LEU A 493 7.34 -10.94 13.17
N PHE A 494 7.88 -11.26 11.98
CA PHE A 494 7.80 -10.37 10.83
C PHE A 494 6.35 -9.97 10.48
N TYR A 495 5.46 -10.97 10.40
CA TYR A 495 4.03 -10.72 10.12
C TYR A 495 3.31 -10.01 11.26
N HIS A 496 3.77 -10.19 12.50
CA HIS A 496 3.26 -9.50 13.68
C HIS A 496 3.63 -8.02 13.65
N ALA A 497 4.88 -7.70 13.29
CA ALA A 497 5.31 -6.31 13.07
C ALA A 497 4.52 -5.68 11.91
N LYS A 498 4.33 -6.41 10.80
CA LYS A 498 3.48 -5.98 9.68
C LYS A 498 2.05 -5.66 10.14
N LEU A 499 1.45 -6.53 10.95
CA LEU A 499 0.12 -6.32 11.53
C LEU A 499 0.08 -5.05 12.39
N LEU A 500 1.05 -4.85 13.28
CA LEU A 500 1.14 -3.64 14.12
C LEU A 500 1.28 -2.36 13.28
N VAL A 501 2.07 -2.39 12.20
CA VAL A 501 2.19 -1.26 11.26
C VAL A 501 0.84 -0.98 10.59
N MET A 502 0.14 -2.01 10.10
CA MET A 502 -1.18 -1.83 9.48
C MET A 502 -2.22 -1.29 10.48
N MET A 503 -2.18 -1.77 11.72
CA MET A 503 -3.02 -1.23 12.79
C MET A 503 -2.67 0.23 13.08
N TRP A 504 -1.40 0.57 13.21
CA TRP A 504 -0.98 1.96 13.44
C TRP A 504 -1.42 2.91 12.33
N LEU A 505 -1.40 2.47 11.06
CA LEU A 505 -1.91 3.25 9.93
C LEU A 505 -3.41 3.53 10.03
N GLN A 506 -4.19 2.58 10.56
CA GLN A 506 -5.65 2.63 10.59
C GLN A 506 -6.19 3.48 11.75
N PHE A 507 -5.42 3.64 12.83
CA PHE A 507 -5.89 4.33 14.02
C PHE A 507 -6.01 5.85 13.75
N PRO A 508 -7.22 6.45 13.83
CA PRO A 508 -7.44 7.88 13.58
C PRO A 508 -6.70 8.77 14.57
N TYR A 509 -6.44 8.27 15.80
CA TYR A 509 -5.68 8.98 16.82
C TYR A 509 -4.24 9.29 16.37
N PHE A 510 -3.55 8.32 15.76
CA PHE A 510 -2.17 8.51 15.32
C PHE A 510 -2.07 9.25 13.98
N GLN A 511 -3.15 9.22 13.17
CA GLN A 511 -3.17 9.74 11.81
C GLN A 511 -1.98 9.22 10.98
N GLY A 512 -1.55 7.98 11.23
CA GLY A 512 -0.31 7.43 10.68
C GLY A 512 -0.30 7.45 9.16
N ALA A 513 -1.41 7.04 8.55
CA ALA A 513 -1.58 7.10 7.11
C ALA A 513 -1.54 8.53 6.56
N GLU A 514 -2.17 9.51 7.20
CA GLU A 514 -2.16 10.89 6.73
C GLU A 514 -0.76 11.52 6.82
N ARG A 515 -0.03 11.24 7.91
CA ARG A 515 1.35 11.70 8.09
C ARG A 515 2.28 11.15 7.01
N ILE A 516 2.21 9.84 6.74
CA ILE A 516 2.99 9.22 5.67
C ILE A 516 2.53 9.72 4.30
N PHE A 517 1.22 9.87 4.10
CA PHE A 517 0.69 10.38 2.84
C PHE A 517 1.26 11.76 2.53
N ASN A 518 1.27 12.65 3.52
CA ASN A 518 1.86 13.97 3.41
C ASN A 518 3.38 13.85 3.15
N ALA A 519 4.12 13.12 3.98
CA ALA A 519 5.57 13.00 3.82
C ALA A 519 6.01 12.46 2.44
N CYS A 520 5.38 11.39 1.96
CA CYS A 520 5.79 10.68 0.75
C CYS A 520 5.16 11.27 -0.52
N PHE A 521 3.88 11.66 -0.49
CA PHE A 521 3.18 12.11 -1.70
C PHE A 521 3.06 13.63 -1.81
N SER A 522 3.21 14.42 -0.73
CA SER A 522 3.25 15.88 -0.87
C SER A 522 4.59 16.38 -1.41
N SER A 523 5.69 15.70 -1.08
CA SER A 523 7.05 16.06 -1.50
C SER A 523 7.31 15.78 -2.99
N VAL A 524 6.78 14.70 -3.53
CA VAL A 524 6.96 14.33 -4.95
C VAL A 524 6.22 15.28 -5.91
N PHE A 525 5.27 16.08 -5.41
CA PHE A 525 4.42 16.92 -6.23
C PHE A 525 4.34 18.39 -5.78
N ILE A 526 5.48 18.95 -5.34
CA ILE A 526 5.68 20.34 -4.88
C ILE A 526 4.78 21.30 -5.65
N VAL A 527 3.88 21.94 -4.90
CA VAL A 527 3.10 23.08 -5.39
C VAL A 527 4.10 24.21 -5.62
N PRO A 528 4.23 24.77 -6.84
CA PRO A 528 4.98 26.01 -6.97
C PRO A 528 4.31 27.01 -6.04
N GLU A 529 5.04 27.49 -5.03
CA GLU A 529 4.59 28.59 -4.18
C GLU A 529 4.07 29.67 -5.12
N ARG A 530 2.78 30.00 -4.96
CA ARG A 530 2.22 31.16 -5.61
C ARG A 530 2.99 32.32 -5.01
N LYS A 531 3.89 32.92 -5.79
CA LYS A 531 4.40 34.24 -5.46
C LYS A 531 3.17 35.12 -5.39
N ASP A 532 2.76 35.46 -4.19
CA ASP A 532 1.80 36.52 -3.96
C ASP A 532 2.49 37.80 -4.45
N GLU A 533 2.08 38.25 -5.65
CA GLU A 533 2.40 39.56 -6.22
C GLU A 533 1.33 40.56 -5.83
#